data_AF-A0A3D3RF49-F1
#
_entry.id   AF-A0A3D3RF49-F1
#
_cell.length_a   1.000
_cell.length_b   1.000
_cell.length_c   1.000
_cell.angle_alpha   90.00
_cell.angle_beta   90.00
_cell.angle_gamma   90.00
#
_symmetry.space_group_name_H-M   'P 1'
#
loop_
_entity.id
_entity.type
_entity.pdbx_description
1 polymer ?
#
loop_
_entity_poly.entity_id
_entity_poly.type
_entity_poly.pdbx_seq_one_letter_code
_entity_poly.pdbx_strand_id
1 'polypeptide(L)'
;MLNSKTLAWLCICGLCISVLSTSQGYQSPQLPKETATLSVVQTPEGPHLKIKVGELVCTTSQLKVSRKQEEPWTVKPVGGQIEMRRGESVKKGPIIKVLLQF
;
A
#
# COMPACT_ATOMS: atom_id res chain seq x y z
N MET A 1 -51.69 10.95 33.02
CA MET A 1 -52.14 10.08 31.91
C MET A 1 -51.40 10.52 30.66
N LEU A 2 -50.44 9.73 30.18
CA LEU A 2 -49.73 10.04 28.93
C LEU A 2 -50.75 9.97 27.78
N ASN A 3 -50.85 11.03 27.01
CA ASN A 3 -51.85 11.16 25.95
C ASN A 3 -51.50 10.16 24.82
N SER A 4 -52.44 9.31 24.39
CA SER A 4 -52.19 8.27 23.38
C SER A 4 -51.56 8.82 22.08
N LYS A 5 -51.91 10.08 21.75
CA LYS A 5 -51.37 10.82 20.60
C LYS A 5 -49.88 11.17 20.74
N THR A 6 -49.38 11.45 21.94
CA THR A 6 -47.95 11.73 22.16
C THR A 6 -47.11 10.46 22.18
N LEU A 7 -47.67 9.32 22.62
CA LEU A 7 -47.00 8.03 22.55
C LEU A 7 -46.81 7.56 21.10
N ALA A 8 -47.84 7.73 20.26
CA ALA A 8 -47.78 7.37 18.84
C ALA A 8 -46.74 8.22 18.07
N TRP A 9 -46.64 9.51 18.38
CA TRP A 9 -45.65 10.40 17.76
C TRP A 9 -44.21 10.04 18.12
N LEU A 10 -43.96 9.67 19.38
CA LEU A 10 -42.65 9.19 19.84
C LEU A 10 -42.21 7.91 19.13
N CYS A 11 -43.13 6.97 18.89
CA CYS A 11 -42.84 5.75 18.14
C CYS A 11 -42.47 6.02 16.67
N ILE A 12 -43.16 6.96 16.01
CA ILE A 12 -42.88 7.34 14.62
C ILE A 12 -41.51 8.03 14.50
N CYS A 13 -41.18 8.95 15.40
CA CYS A 13 -39.88 9.61 15.43
C CYS A 13 -38.73 8.63 15.73
N GLY A 14 -38.93 7.66 16.64
CA GLY A 14 -37.94 6.64 16.95
C GLY A 14 -37.65 5.70 15.77
N LEU A 15 -38.68 5.32 15.00
CA LEU A 15 -38.52 4.50 13.80
C LEU A 15 -37.77 5.23 12.68
N CYS A 16 -38.02 6.52 12.46
CA CYS A 16 -37.35 7.31 11.43
C CYS A 16 -35.83 7.47 11.65
N ILE A 17 -35.34 7.44 12.89
CA ILE A 17 -33.90 7.55 13.19
C ILE A 17 -33.16 6.24 12.87
N SER A 18 -33.85 5.11 12.96
CA SER A 18 -33.25 3.78 12.71
C SER A 18 -33.05 3.45 11.23
N VAL A 19 -33.80 4.07 10.31
CA VAL A 19 -33.67 3.83 8.86
C VAL A 19 -32.57 4.65 8.18
N LEU A 20 -32.08 5.70 8.84
CA LEU A 20 -31.05 6.61 8.28
C LEU A 20 -29.62 6.30 8.75
N SER A 21 -29.42 5.31 9.64
CA SER A 21 -28.11 4.99 10.23
C SER A 21 -27.32 3.88 9.53
N THR A 22 -27.73 3.43 8.34
CA THR A 22 -26.81 2.70 7.45
C THR A 22 -26.23 3.68 6.43
N SER A 23 -25.45 4.65 6.90
CA SER A 23 -24.39 5.17 6.04
C SER A 23 -23.41 4.02 5.85
N GLN A 24 -23.64 3.22 4.80
CA GLN A 24 -22.55 2.52 4.16
C GLN A 24 -21.67 3.61 3.54
N GLY A 25 -20.89 4.28 4.41
CA GLY A 25 -19.83 5.15 3.99
C GLY A 25 -19.01 4.35 2.99
N TYR A 26 -18.78 4.95 1.82
CA TYR A 26 -17.92 4.45 0.75
C TYR A 26 -16.78 3.60 1.33
N GLN A 27 -17.00 2.29 1.43
CA GLN A 27 -15.94 1.37 1.74
C GLN A 27 -15.20 1.25 0.43
N SER A 28 -14.23 2.14 0.22
CA SER A 28 -13.24 1.96 -0.83
C SER A 28 -12.82 0.50 -0.76
N PRO A 29 -12.94 -0.27 -1.86
CA PRO A 29 -12.56 -1.67 -1.85
C PRO A 29 -11.16 -1.75 -1.26
N GLN A 30 -11.00 -2.55 -0.20
CA GLN A 30 -9.68 -2.81 0.35
C GLN A 30 -8.92 -3.59 -0.72
N LEU A 31 -8.17 -2.87 -1.54
CA LEU A 31 -7.34 -3.44 -2.58
C LEU A 31 -6.37 -4.42 -1.89
N PRO A 32 -6.15 -5.61 -2.48
CA PRO A 32 -5.28 -6.63 -1.88
C PRO A 32 -3.92 -6.01 -1.55
N LYS A 33 -3.52 -6.11 -0.28
CA LYS A 33 -2.19 -5.68 0.15
C LYS A 33 -1.19 -6.73 -0.32
N GLU A 34 -0.49 -6.45 -1.41
CA GLU A 34 0.56 -7.32 -1.90
C GLU A 34 1.92 -6.85 -1.40
N THR A 35 2.79 -7.80 -1.04
CA THR A 35 4.15 -7.48 -0.63
C THR A 35 5.08 -7.62 -1.82
N ALA A 36 5.77 -6.53 -2.16
CA ALA A 36 6.87 -6.56 -3.10
C ALA A 36 8.17 -6.92 -2.37
N THR A 37 8.86 -7.93 -2.87
CA THR A 37 10.21 -8.30 -2.41
C THR A 37 11.22 -7.92 -3.46
N LEU A 38 12.22 -7.13 -3.05
CA LEU A 38 13.38 -6.81 -3.86
C LEU A 38 14.58 -7.64 -3.41
N SER A 39 15.25 -8.30 -4.35
CA SER A 39 16.42 -9.16 -4.12
C SER A 39 17.45 -8.99 -5.24
N VAL A 40 18.67 -9.48 -5.04
CA VAL A 40 19.71 -9.52 -6.08
C VAL A 40 19.77 -10.92 -6.67
N VAL A 41 19.88 -11.01 -7.99
CA VAL A 41 20.10 -12.26 -8.73
C VAL A 41 21.25 -12.08 -9.71
N GLN A 42 22.01 -13.15 -9.93
CA GLN A 42 23.05 -13.17 -10.95
C GLN A 42 22.44 -13.59 -12.28
N THR A 43 22.61 -12.77 -13.32
CA THR A 43 22.26 -13.09 -14.71
C THR A 43 23.53 -13.24 -15.54
N PRO A 44 23.45 -13.78 -16.78
CA PRO A 44 24.59 -13.83 -17.70
C PRO A 44 25.19 -12.45 -18.02
N GLU A 45 24.37 -11.40 -17.96
CA GLU A 45 24.78 -10.00 -18.23
C GLU A 45 25.38 -9.31 -17.00
N GLY A 46 25.14 -9.85 -15.80
CA GLY A 46 25.62 -9.30 -14.54
C GLY A 46 24.62 -9.41 -13.40
N PRO A 47 24.88 -8.76 -12.25
CA PRO A 47 23.94 -8.75 -11.14
C PRO A 47 22.74 -7.85 -11.47
N HIS A 48 21.52 -8.37 -11.36
CA HIS A 48 20.27 -7.64 -11.56
C HIS A 48 19.44 -7.61 -10.26
N LEU A 49 18.57 -6.61 -10.15
CA LEU A 49 17.49 -6.58 -9.17
C LEU A 49 16.35 -7.48 -9.65
N LYS A 50 15.85 -8.33 -8.77
CA LYS A 50 14.61 -9.09 -8.95
C LYS A 50 13.52 -8.51 -8.06
N ILE A 51 12.43 -8.08 -8.68
CA ILE A 51 11.22 -7.60 -8.03
C ILE A 51 10.17 -8.70 -8.13
N LYS A 52 9.68 -9.20 -7.00
CA LYS A 52 8.58 -10.18 -6.95
C LYS A 52 7.37 -9.58 -6.24
N VAL A 53 6.20 -9.64 -6.88
CA VAL A 53 4.90 -9.21 -6.33
C VAL A 53 3.88 -10.30 -6.64
N GLY A 54 3.44 -11.05 -5.63
CA GLY A 54 2.63 -12.25 -5.85
C GLY A 54 3.35 -13.24 -6.79
N GLU A 55 2.71 -13.60 -7.89
CA GLU A 55 3.26 -14.45 -8.96
C GLU A 55 4.03 -13.66 -10.04
N LEU A 56 3.99 -12.33 -10.01
CA LEU A 56 4.71 -11.49 -10.95
C LEU A 56 6.18 -11.38 -10.55
N VAL A 57 7.06 -11.57 -11.53
CA VAL A 57 8.51 -11.44 -11.38
C VAL A 57 9.03 -10.56 -12.51
N CYS A 58 9.76 -9.51 -12.17
CA CYS A 58 10.55 -8.76 -13.15
C CYS A 58 11.99 -8.59 -12.69
N THR A 59 12.89 -8.41 -13.66
CA THR A 59 14.32 -8.18 -13.42
C THR A 59 14.77 -6.92 -14.10
N THR A 60 15.60 -6.12 -13.42
CA THR A 60 16.18 -4.90 -13.98
C THR A 60 17.58 -4.66 -13.43
N SER A 61 18.47 -4.03 -14.20
CA SER A 61 19.81 -3.66 -13.74
C SER A 61 19.78 -2.50 -12.73
N GLN A 62 18.75 -1.65 -12.79
CA GLN A 62 18.52 -0.54 -11.86
C GLN A 62 17.06 -0.11 -11.82
N LEU A 63 16.66 0.58 -10.76
CA LEU A 63 15.35 1.24 -10.67
C LEU A 63 15.45 2.58 -9.94
N LYS A 64 14.54 3.51 -10.25
CA LYS A 64 14.41 4.79 -9.54
C LYS A 64 13.14 4.77 -8.69
N VAL A 65 13.27 5.08 -7.40
CA VAL A 65 12.14 5.18 -6.47
C VAL A 65 12.03 6.60 -5.96
N SER A 66 10.88 7.25 -6.17
CA SER A 66 10.59 8.55 -5.57
C SER A 66 9.31 8.46 -4.74
N ARG A 67 9.31 9.17 -3.62
CA ARG A 67 8.09 9.59 -2.94
C ARG A 67 7.76 10.99 -3.44
N LYS A 68 6.47 11.31 -3.62
CA LYS A 68 6.02 12.60 -4.19
C LYS A 68 6.83 13.78 -3.61
N GLN A 69 7.33 14.63 -4.50
CA GLN A 69 8.13 15.84 -4.20
C GLN A 69 9.52 15.62 -3.57
N GLU A 70 9.98 14.38 -3.42
CA GLU A 70 11.36 14.08 -2.99
C GLU A 70 12.26 13.69 -4.17
N GLU A 71 13.57 13.92 -4.01
CA GLU A 71 14.57 13.43 -4.96
C GLU A 71 14.52 11.89 -5.07
N PRO A 72 14.59 11.31 -6.29
CA PRO A 72 14.53 9.87 -6.46
C PRO A 72 15.75 9.16 -5.86
N TRP A 73 15.52 8.06 -5.17
CA TRP A 73 16.54 7.07 -4.88
C TRP A 73 16.89 6.31 -6.15
N THR A 74 18.18 6.14 -6.42
CA THR A 74 18.67 5.15 -7.39
C THR A 74 18.95 3.86 -6.65
N VAL A 75 18.33 2.76 -7.07
CA VAL A 75 18.49 1.44 -6.47
C VAL A 75 19.14 0.50 -7.49
N LYS A 76 20.24 -0.15 -7.10
CA LYS A 76 21.00 -1.05 -7.97
C LYS A 76 21.70 -2.15 -7.16
N PRO A 77 22.07 -3.27 -7.78
CA PRO A 77 22.83 -4.30 -7.09
C PRO A 77 24.32 -3.91 -7.06
N VAL A 78 24.96 -4.04 -5.90
CA VAL A 78 26.40 -3.78 -5.70
C VAL A 78 26.94 -4.82 -4.71
N GLY A 79 27.96 -5.58 -5.12
CA GLY A 79 28.59 -6.57 -4.24
C GLY A 79 27.61 -7.63 -3.69
N GLY A 80 26.64 -8.06 -4.49
CA GLY A 80 25.61 -9.03 -4.07
C GLY A 80 24.52 -8.48 -3.15
N GLN A 81 24.54 -7.18 -2.84
CA GLN A 81 23.53 -6.51 -2.01
C GLN A 81 22.78 -5.45 -2.82
N ILE A 82 21.65 -5.00 -2.28
CA ILE A 82 20.92 -3.87 -2.83
C ILE A 82 21.51 -2.61 -2.22
N GLU A 83 21.87 -1.67 -3.08
CA GLU A 83 22.33 -0.33 -2.69
C GLU A 83 21.35 0.73 -3.19
N MET A 84 20.87 1.57 -2.27
CA MET A 84 20.04 2.73 -2.55
C MET A 84 20.85 4.00 -2.36
N ARG A 85 20.88 4.89 -3.35
CA ARG A 85 21.59 6.17 -3.31
C ARG A 85 20.66 7.36 -3.55
N ARG A 86 20.84 8.44 -2.80
CA ARG A 86 20.21 9.76 -3.00
C ARG A 86 21.21 10.83 -2.56
N GLY A 87 21.71 11.63 -3.49
CA GLY A 87 22.86 12.52 -3.23
C GLY A 87 24.04 11.73 -2.64
N GLU A 88 24.58 12.21 -1.52
CA GLU A 88 25.66 11.54 -0.77
C GLU A 88 25.15 10.41 0.15
N SER A 89 23.83 10.29 0.35
CA SER A 89 23.26 9.26 1.22
C SER A 89 23.26 7.89 0.53
N VAL A 90 23.84 6.90 1.20
CA VAL A 90 23.87 5.50 0.75
C VAL A 90 23.25 4.59 1.81
N LYS A 91 22.27 3.77 1.42
CA LYS A 91 21.72 2.68 2.24
C LYS A 91 21.99 1.35 1.55
N LYS A 92 22.41 0.34 2.32
CA LYS A 92 22.70 -1.01 1.83
C LYS A 92 21.91 -2.05 2.62
N GLY A 93 21.48 -3.11 1.95
CA GLY A 93 20.82 -4.22 2.60
C GLY A 93 20.67 -5.44 1.68
N PRO A 94 20.53 -6.64 2.25
CA PRO A 94 20.40 -7.86 1.47
C PRO A 94 19.03 -7.97 0.78
N ILE A 95 17.97 -7.41 1.40
CA ILE A 95 16.58 -7.47 0.92
C ILE A 95 15.88 -6.17 1.31
N ILE A 96 15.04 -5.64 0.40
CA ILE A 96 14.09 -4.57 0.71
C ILE A 96 12.69 -5.13 0.53
N LYS A 97 11.88 -5.08 1.59
CA LYS A 97 10.45 -5.43 1.55
C LYS A 97 9.63 -4.16 1.51
N VAL A 98 8.73 -4.04 0.55
CA VAL A 98 7.82 -2.90 0.41
C VAL A 98 6.39 -3.43 0.38
N LEU A 99 5.53 -2.83 1.19
CA LEU A 99 4.09 -3.07 1.10
C LEU A 99 3.53 -2.24 -0.05
N LEU A 100 2.96 -2.90 -1.05
CA LEU A 100 2.23 -2.22 -2.11
C LEU A 100 0.74 -2.17 -1.74
N GLN A 101 0.15 -1.00 -1.92
CA GLN A 101 -1.29 -0.79 -1.90
C GLN A 101 -1.62 -0.26 -3.28
N PHE A 102 -2.39 -1.03 -4.03
CA PHE A 102 -2.98 -0.56 -5.29
C PHE A 102 -4.19 0.33 -4.97
#